data_AF-V9FXI2-F1
#
_entry.id   AF-V9FXI2-F1
#
_cell.length_a   1.000
_cell.length_b   1.000
_cell.length_c   1.000
_cell.angle_alpha   90.00
_cell.angle_beta   90.00
_cell.angle_gamma   90.00
#
_symmetry.space_group_name_H-M   'P 1'
#
loop_
_entity.id
_entity.type
_entity.pdbx_description
1 polymer ?
#
loop_
_entity_poly.entity_id
_entity_poly.type
_entity_poly.pdbx_seq_one_letter_code
_entity_poly.pdbx_strand_id
1 'polypeptide(L)'
;MECPCTTKAHSEEALKATQQDQQQQADNPQTADTPPSIMKLQNSFHRRSLPPSCIAFSSPEGRTLFTEAINSSTNYMQIYFPLAEQFTTQAEPAYCGLSTLAMCLNALQIDPGRLWKGPWRWFSEELFDCCTSLSVAKERGISMSEFICLARCNGVLTEDYRATSDFTLKQFREIVKHSCSTSSEIVVLNYSRKVLGQTGDGHFSPIGGYHAERDMILLMDVARFKYPPHWVKLSRVFEAMRLVVKAMNKPRGLVILRAAPAAEHFHLGEQMGAPVAPAPQPCCYSMSAVQAARRKKDHTATMQH
;
A
#
# COMPACT_ATOMS: atom_id res chain seq x y z
N MET A 1 18.94 -16.08 -45.37
CA MET A 1 17.81 -17.03 -45.25
C MET A 1 18.38 -18.32 -44.71
N GLU A 2 18.05 -18.67 -43.46
CA GLU A 2 18.20 -20.01 -42.89
C GLU A 2 17.30 -20.11 -41.65
N CYS A 3 16.89 -21.35 -41.34
CA CYS A 3 15.57 -21.78 -40.89
C CYS A 3 15.34 -21.73 -39.35
N PRO A 4 14.11 -21.47 -38.85
CA PRO A 4 13.82 -21.41 -37.40
C PRO A 4 13.29 -22.75 -36.88
N CYS A 5 14.13 -23.55 -36.20
CA CYS A 5 13.64 -24.74 -35.48
C CYS A 5 14.57 -25.18 -34.33
N THR A 6 14.76 -24.34 -33.30
CA THR A 6 15.51 -24.72 -32.08
C THR A 6 14.95 -24.05 -30.82
N THR A 7 13.63 -24.07 -30.61
CA THR A 7 12.99 -23.52 -29.39
C THR A 7 12.05 -24.49 -28.66
N LYS A 8 12.03 -25.79 -29.02
CA LYS A 8 11.18 -26.79 -28.32
C LYS A 8 11.91 -27.64 -27.27
N ALA A 9 13.23 -27.78 -27.32
CA ALA A 9 13.95 -28.67 -26.41
C ALA A 9 14.08 -28.13 -24.97
N HIS A 10 14.26 -26.81 -24.80
CA HIS A 10 14.41 -26.21 -23.46
C HIS A 10 13.08 -26.02 -22.70
N SER A 11 11.93 -26.06 -23.39
CA SER A 11 10.62 -26.04 -22.74
C SER A 11 10.25 -27.41 -22.14
N GLU A 12 10.71 -28.51 -22.74
CA GLU A 12 10.37 -29.87 -22.30
C GLU A 12 11.14 -30.30 -21.04
N GLU A 13 12.37 -29.84 -20.83
CA GLU A 13 13.13 -30.09 -19.59
C GLU A 13 12.56 -29.32 -18.39
N ALA A 14 12.09 -28.08 -18.60
CA ALA A 14 11.43 -27.31 -17.54
C ALA A 14 10.06 -27.91 -17.14
N LEU A 15 9.32 -28.48 -18.11
CA LEU A 15 8.06 -29.19 -17.86
C LEU A 15 8.28 -30.53 -17.13
N LYS A 16 9.36 -31.26 -17.42
CA LYS A 16 9.71 -32.51 -16.72
C LYS A 16 10.20 -32.29 -15.29
N ALA A 17 10.96 -31.22 -15.02
CA ALA A 17 11.36 -30.87 -13.66
C ALA A 17 10.15 -30.47 -12.78
N THR A 18 9.14 -29.83 -13.37
CA THR A 18 7.91 -29.44 -12.66
C THR A 18 6.99 -30.65 -12.39
N GLN A 19 7.05 -31.69 -13.23
CA GLN A 19 6.30 -32.94 -13.03
C GLN A 19 6.97 -33.89 -12.02
N GLN A 20 8.30 -33.92 -11.94
CA GLN A 20 8.99 -34.76 -10.95
C GLN A 20 8.83 -34.25 -9.50
N ASP A 21 8.74 -32.94 -9.27
CA ASP A 21 8.44 -32.39 -7.94
C ASP A 21 6.98 -32.65 -7.49
N GLN A 22 6.05 -32.85 -8.44
CA GLN A 22 4.67 -33.22 -8.13
C GLN A 22 4.48 -34.72 -7.84
N GLN A 23 5.45 -35.56 -8.22
CA GLN A 23 5.35 -37.02 -8.06
C GLN A 23 6.03 -37.59 -6.80
N GLN A 24 6.78 -36.78 -6.05
CA GLN A 24 7.37 -37.20 -4.77
C GLN A 24 6.48 -36.92 -3.54
N GLN A 25 5.23 -36.48 -3.74
CA GLN A 25 4.27 -36.23 -2.66
C GLN A 25 3.08 -37.19 -2.64
N ALA A 26 3.22 -38.36 -3.25
CA ALA A 26 2.15 -39.34 -3.42
C ALA A 26 2.44 -40.70 -2.75
N ASP A 27 2.99 -40.70 -1.53
CA ASP A 27 3.15 -41.95 -0.76
C ASP A 27 3.00 -41.74 0.75
N ASN A 28 1.92 -41.08 1.16
CA ASN A 28 1.46 -41.09 2.55
C ASN A 28 0.02 -41.66 2.60
N PRO A 29 -0.21 -42.85 3.20
CA PRO A 29 -1.48 -43.57 3.11
C PRO A 29 -2.53 -43.02 4.11
N GLN A 30 -2.77 -41.72 4.09
CA GLN A 30 -3.84 -41.04 4.85
C GLN A 30 -4.43 -39.86 4.10
N THR A 31 -4.97 -40.07 2.89
CA THR A 31 -5.83 -39.05 2.25
C THR A 31 -6.96 -39.71 1.45
N ALA A 32 -7.90 -40.32 2.16
CA ALA A 32 -9.27 -40.48 1.65
C ALA A 32 -10.16 -39.55 2.50
N ASP A 33 -10.97 -38.74 1.83
CA ASP A 33 -12.01 -37.85 2.38
C ASP A 33 -11.60 -36.52 3.04
N THR A 34 -10.86 -35.67 2.33
CA THR A 34 -10.85 -34.22 2.65
C THR A 34 -11.78 -33.45 1.71
N PRO A 35 -12.84 -32.78 2.21
CA PRO A 35 -13.76 -31.99 1.38
C PRO A 35 -13.05 -30.91 0.54
N PRO A 36 -13.52 -30.59 -0.69
CA PRO A 36 -12.91 -29.60 -1.58
C PRO A 36 -12.73 -28.21 -0.98
N SER A 37 -13.56 -27.85 0.01
CA SER A 37 -13.47 -26.57 0.73
C SER A 37 -12.23 -26.49 1.64
N ILE A 38 -11.81 -27.60 2.24
CA ILE A 38 -10.64 -27.66 3.14
C ILE A 38 -9.34 -27.59 2.32
N MET A 39 -9.30 -28.22 1.14
CA MET A 39 -8.16 -28.09 0.21
C MET A 39 -7.97 -26.65 -0.29
N LYS A 40 -9.05 -25.89 -0.52
CA LYS A 40 -8.95 -24.46 -0.88
C LYS A 40 -8.35 -23.60 0.23
N LEU A 41 -8.59 -23.94 1.50
CA LEU A 41 -7.98 -23.22 2.63
C LEU A 41 -6.48 -23.50 2.79
N GLN A 42 -6.01 -24.70 2.41
CA GLN A 42 -4.58 -25.04 2.50
C GLN A 42 -3.70 -24.20 1.58
N ASN A 43 -4.24 -23.71 0.44
CA ASN A 43 -3.54 -22.82 -0.50
C ASN A 43 -3.77 -21.33 -0.24
N SER A 44 -4.30 -20.97 0.93
CA SER A 44 -4.61 -19.58 1.27
C SER A 44 -3.35 -18.74 1.52
N PHE A 45 -3.49 -17.43 1.29
CA PHE A 45 -2.52 -16.42 1.71
C PHE A 45 -2.93 -15.72 3.00
N HIS A 46 -4.03 -16.13 3.64
CA HIS A 46 -4.51 -15.53 4.88
C HIS A 46 -3.50 -15.69 6.02
N ARG A 47 -3.05 -14.56 6.58
CA ARG A 47 -2.25 -14.45 7.81
C ARG A 47 -1.10 -15.46 7.88
N ARG A 48 -0.27 -15.50 6.84
CA ARG A 48 0.90 -16.38 6.82
C ARG A 48 1.88 -15.99 7.93
N SER A 49 2.53 -17.01 8.51
CA SER A 49 3.58 -16.80 9.50
C SER A 49 4.72 -15.97 8.90
N LEU A 50 5.16 -14.96 9.66
CA LEU A 50 6.36 -14.23 9.31
C LEU A 50 7.59 -15.15 9.46
N PRO A 51 8.58 -15.03 8.56
CA PRO A 51 9.86 -15.71 8.74
C PRO A 51 10.55 -15.27 10.03
N PRO A 52 11.43 -16.09 10.63
CA PRO A 52 12.13 -15.72 11.88
C PRO A 52 12.96 -14.44 11.81
N SER A 53 13.34 -14.01 10.61
CA SER A 53 14.03 -12.74 10.36
C SER A 53 13.14 -11.50 10.45
N CYS A 54 11.83 -11.67 10.61
CA CYS A 54 10.83 -10.60 10.67
C CYS A 54 10.08 -10.67 12.01
N ILE A 55 10.05 -9.56 12.74
CA ILE A 55 9.37 -9.47 14.03
C ILE A 55 8.01 -8.80 13.83
N ALA A 56 6.92 -9.50 14.13
CA ALA A 56 5.58 -8.95 14.00
C ALA A 56 5.44 -7.68 14.85
N PHE A 57 4.87 -6.61 14.28
CA PHE A 57 4.67 -5.34 14.97
C PHE A 57 3.87 -5.48 16.27
N SER A 58 2.84 -6.33 16.26
CA SER A 58 1.98 -6.60 17.42
C SER A 58 2.56 -7.60 18.42
N SER A 59 3.76 -8.16 18.20
CA SER A 59 4.41 -9.04 19.18
C SER A 59 4.97 -8.24 20.37
N PRO A 60 5.24 -8.86 21.53
CA PRO A 60 5.92 -8.18 22.64
C PRO A 60 7.22 -7.49 22.20
N GLU A 61 8.07 -8.19 21.45
CA GLU A 61 9.32 -7.64 20.92
C GLU A 61 9.08 -6.50 19.92
N GLY A 62 8.08 -6.61 19.05
CA GLY A 62 7.72 -5.56 18.11
C GLY A 62 7.22 -4.27 18.78
N ARG A 63 6.50 -4.40 19.89
CA ARG A 63 6.06 -3.28 20.74
C ARG A 63 7.22 -2.66 21.51
N THR A 64 8.18 -3.46 21.97
CA THR A 64 9.42 -2.97 22.57
C THR A 64 10.20 -2.12 21.56
N LEU A 65 10.44 -2.64 20.36
CA LEU A 65 11.09 -1.90 19.26
C LEU A 65 10.39 -0.58 18.94
N PHE A 66 9.05 -0.56 18.91
CA PHE A 66 8.30 0.66 18.70
C PHE A 66 8.51 1.67 19.84
N THR A 67 8.40 1.20 21.08
CA THR A 67 8.58 2.03 22.29
C THR A 67 10.00 2.60 22.38
N GLU A 68 11.01 1.82 22.04
CA GLU A 68 12.41 2.28 22.02
C GLU A 68 12.64 3.29 20.88
N ALA A 69 12.10 3.04 19.69
CA ALA A 69 12.25 3.94 18.55
C ALA A 69 11.57 5.31 18.77
N ILE A 70 10.35 5.32 19.31
CA ILE A 70 9.60 6.56 19.57
C ILE A 70 10.21 7.39 20.72
N ASN A 71 10.76 6.73 21.74
CA ASN A 71 11.38 7.40 22.89
C ASN A 71 12.88 7.68 22.71
N SER A 72 13.45 7.32 21.55
CA SER A 72 14.83 7.73 21.21
C SER A 72 14.95 9.25 21.12
N SER A 73 16.16 9.79 21.31
CA SER A 73 16.39 11.25 21.32
C SER A 73 15.96 11.96 20.02
N THR A 74 15.96 11.25 18.89
CA THR A 74 15.52 11.77 17.58
C THR A 74 14.03 11.48 17.30
N ASN A 75 13.41 10.54 18.02
CA ASN A 75 12.10 9.96 17.71
C ASN A 75 11.99 9.54 16.23
N TYR A 76 12.39 8.31 15.93
CA TYR A 76 12.36 7.75 14.56
C TYR A 76 11.00 7.13 14.18
N MET A 77 9.92 7.56 14.82
CA MET A 77 8.56 7.09 14.55
C MET A 77 7.64 8.23 14.08
N GLN A 78 8.17 9.40 13.73
CA GLN A 78 7.35 10.57 13.35
C GLN A 78 6.44 10.26 12.16
N ILE A 79 6.96 9.56 11.14
CA ILE A 79 6.18 9.21 9.95
C ILE A 79 5.14 8.12 10.18
N TYR A 80 5.24 7.37 11.28
CA TYR A 80 4.29 6.30 11.61
C TYR A 80 2.87 6.83 11.74
N PHE A 81 2.68 7.95 12.44
CA PHE A 81 1.37 8.48 12.77
C PHE A 81 0.52 8.80 11.53
N PRO A 82 0.99 9.65 10.59
CA PRO A 82 0.22 9.91 9.38
C PRO A 82 0.05 8.65 8.52
N LEU A 83 1.03 7.74 8.46
CA LEU A 83 0.86 6.47 7.74
C LEU A 83 -0.18 5.55 8.39
N ALA A 84 -0.25 5.52 9.71
CA ALA A 84 -1.19 4.68 10.47
C ALA A 84 -2.63 5.16 10.28
N GLU A 85 -2.86 6.47 10.24
CA GLU A 85 -4.17 7.06 9.92
C GLU A 85 -4.68 6.65 8.53
N GLN A 86 -3.74 6.38 7.61
CA GLN A 86 -4.04 6.06 6.21
C GLN A 86 -3.90 4.58 5.87
N PHE A 87 -3.66 3.72 6.87
CA PHE A 87 -3.25 2.37 6.60
C PHE A 87 -4.36 1.52 5.97
N THR A 88 -4.21 1.20 4.69
CA THR A 88 -5.19 0.46 3.89
C THR A 88 -4.72 -0.96 3.53
N THR A 89 -5.67 -1.81 3.15
CA THR A 89 -5.39 -3.14 2.58
C THR A 89 -5.46 -3.03 1.07
N GLN A 90 -4.48 -3.59 0.35
CA GLN A 90 -4.52 -3.57 -1.12
C GLN A 90 -5.77 -4.26 -1.66
N ALA A 91 -6.52 -3.56 -2.53
CA ALA A 91 -7.80 -4.03 -3.03
C ALA A 91 -7.69 -5.22 -4.00
N GLU A 92 -6.56 -5.35 -4.70
CA GLU A 92 -6.28 -6.43 -5.64
C GLU A 92 -4.90 -7.05 -5.35
N PRO A 93 -4.66 -8.34 -5.69
CA PRO A 93 -3.37 -9.00 -5.46
C PRO A 93 -2.16 -8.27 -6.07
N ALA A 94 -2.36 -7.58 -7.20
CA ALA A 94 -1.33 -6.84 -7.92
C ALA A 94 -1.23 -5.35 -7.52
N TYR A 95 -2.12 -4.85 -6.66
CA TYR A 95 -2.24 -3.41 -6.35
C TYR A 95 -1.31 -2.90 -5.25
N CYS A 96 -0.36 -3.70 -4.75
CA CYS A 96 0.55 -3.27 -3.69
C CYS A 96 1.19 -1.89 -3.94
N GLY A 97 1.57 -1.58 -5.18
CA GLY A 97 2.09 -0.26 -5.58
C GLY A 97 1.04 0.85 -5.52
N LEU A 98 -0.16 0.62 -6.06
CA LEU A 98 -1.25 1.60 -6.05
C LEU A 98 -1.73 1.90 -4.62
N SER A 99 -1.94 0.86 -3.81
CA SER A 99 -2.39 1.01 -2.42
C SER A 99 -1.34 1.69 -1.55
N THR A 100 -0.05 1.38 -1.78
CA THR A 100 1.05 2.10 -1.13
C THR A 100 1.04 3.58 -1.51
N LEU A 101 0.83 3.91 -2.80
CA LEU A 101 0.80 5.28 -3.26
C LEU A 101 -0.39 6.05 -2.66
N ALA A 102 -1.60 5.49 -2.68
CA ALA A 102 -2.78 6.11 -2.06
C ALA A 102 -2.54 6.43 -0.58
N MET A 103 -2.00 5.45 0.16
CA MET A 103 -1.65 5.63 1.57
C MET A 103 -0.65 6.76 1.79
N CYS A 104 0.39 6.84 0.96
CA CYS A 104 1.42 7.88 1.09
C CYS A 104 0.89 9.27 0.73
N LEU A 105 0.09 9.40 -0.34
CA LEU A 105 -0.45 10.69 -0.77
C LEU A 105 -1.44 11.26 0.24
N ASN A 106 -2.31 10.42 0.82
CA ASN A 106 -3.18 10.85 1.91
C ASN A 106 -2.39 11.20 3.18
N ALA A 107 -1.31 10.46 3.48
CA ALA A 107 -0.45 10.74 4.64
C ALA A 107 0.32 12.07 4.50
N LEU A 108 0.68 12.43 3.27
CA LEU A 108 1.24 13.74 2.90
C LEU A 108 0.17 14.84 2.74
N GLN A 109 -1.10 14.52 3.01
CA GLN A 109 -2.24 15.44 2.89
C GLN A 109 -2.38 16.08 1.50
N ILE A 110 -2.03 15.35 0.45
CA ILE A 110 -2.20 15.81 -0.92
C ILE A 110 -3.68 15.72 -1.31
N ASP A 111 -4.21 16.82 -1.82
CA ASP A 111 -5.55 16.88 -2.37
C ASP A 111 -5.57 16.29 -3.80
N PRO A 112 -6.39 15.27 -4.10
CA PRO A 112 -6.50 14.73 -5.45
C PRO A 112 -6.93 15.75 -6.52
N GLY A 113 -7.57 16.86 -6.11
CA GLY A 113 -8.10 17.85 -7.05
C GLY A 113 -9.28 17.35 -7.89
N ARG A 114 -9.74 16.13 -7.66
CA ARG A 114 -10.87 15.47 -8.32
C ARG A 114 -11.73 14.71 -7.32
N LEU A 115 -13.00 14.52 -7.68
CA LEU A 115 -13.95 13.76 -6.88
C LEU A 115 -13.59 12.27 -6.89
N TRP A 116 -13.73 11.62 -5.73
CA TRP A 116 -13.58 10.18 -5.56
C TRP A 116 -14.96 9.52 -5.50
N LYS A 117 -15.76 9.88 -4.51
CA LYS A 117 -17.11 9.34 -4.31
C LYS A 117 -18.06 10.50 -4.02
N GLY A 118 -19.09 10.70 -4.83
CA GLY A 118 -19.99 11.85 -4.66
C GLY A 118 -19.21 13.16 -4.51
N PRO A 119 -19.43 13.95 -3.44
CA PRO A 119 -18.67 15.18 -3.18
C PRO A 119 -17.31 14.96 -2.48
N TRP A 120 -16.98 13.73 -2.08
CA TRP A 120 -15.77 13.43 -1.30
C TRP A 120 -14.55 13.31 -2.21
N ARG A 121 -13.41 13.81 -1.73
CA ARG A 121 -12.10 13.72 -2.37
C ARG A 121 -11.15 12.96 -1.45
N TRP A 122 -10.53 11.92 -1.98
CA TRP A 122 -9.57 11.09 -1.26
C TRP A 122 -8.80 10.25 -2.25
N PHE A 123 -7.52 9.96 -2.00
CA PHE A 123 -6.83 8.98 -2.83
C PHE A 123 -7.28 7.57 -2.49
N SER A 124 -7.68 6.84 -3.53
CA SER A 124 -7.77 5.38 -3.56
C SER A 124 -7.06 4.87 -4.81
N GLU A 125 -6.90 3.55 -4.94
CA GLU A 125 -6.26 2.94 -6.10
C GLU A 125 -6.95 3.29 -7.42
N GLU A 126 -8.26 3.58 -7.40
CA GLU A 126 -9.05 3.85 -8.61
C GLU A 126 -8.73 5.19 -9.27
N LEU A 127 -8.01 6.08 -8.58
CA LEU A 127 -7.59 7.37 -9.13
C LEU A 127 -6.25 7.26 -9.89
N PHE A 128 -5.56 6.12 -9.90
CA PHE A 128 -4.23 6.04 -10.52
C PHE A 128 -4.25 5.52 -11.96
N ASP A 129 -4.63 6.38 -12.90
CA ASP A 129 -4.86 6.05 -14.31
C ASP A 129 -4.01 6.83 -15.34
N CYS A 130 -3.13 7.74 -14.89
CA CYS A 130 -2.40 8.66 -15.77
C CYS A 130 -1.21 8.05 -16.54
N CYS A 131 -0.59 6.98 -16.02
CA CYS A 131 0.65 6.39 -16.59
C CYS A 131 0.52 4.90 -16.96
N THR A 132 -0.51 4.24 -16.45
CA THR A 132 -0.83 2.84 -16.73
C THR A 132 -2.32 2.66 -16.46
N SER A 133 -3.02 1.83 -17.24
CA SER A 133 -4.43 1.59 -16.96
C SER A 133 -4.58 0.70 -15.74
N LEU A 134 -5.70 0.86 -15.01
CA LEU A 134 -6.02 0.00 -13.88
C LEU A 134 -6.15 -1.48 -14.29
N SER A 135 -6.61 -1.75 -15.52
CA SER A 135 -6.67 -3.12 -16.06
C SER A 135 -5.29 -3.77 -16.17
N VAL A 136 -4.31 -3.05 -16.70
CA VAL A 136 -2.93 -3.52 -16.83
C VAL A 136 -2.29 -3.65 -15.45
N ALA A 137 -2.48 -2.68 -14.56
CA ALA A 137 -1.99 -2.74 -13.20
C ALA A 137 -2.59 -3.93 -12.43
N LYS A 138 -3.85 -4.30 -12.68
CA LYS A 138 -4.50 -5.43 -12.03
C LYS A 138 -3.94 -6.77 -12.48
N GLU A 139 -3.51 -6.87 -13.74
CA GLU A 139 -2.94 -8.09 -14.31
C GLU A 139 -1.48 -8.33 -13.87
N ARG A 140 -0.62 -7.30 -13.98
CA ARG A 140 0.83 -7.47 -13.78
C ARG A 140 1.45 -6.63 -12.65
N GLY A 141 0.64 -5.82 -11.96
CA GLY A 141 1.13 -4.82 -11.03
C GLY A 141 1.80 -3.65 -11.75
N ILE A 142 2.54 -2.83 -11.00
CA ILE A 142 3.27 -1.67 -11.53
C ILE A 142 4.77 -1.80 -11.28
N SER A 143 5.56 -1.33 -12.23
CA SER A 143 7.00 -1.13 -12.08
C SER A 143 7.28 0.08 -11.20
N MET A 144 8.51 0.17 -10.69
CA MET A 144 8.95 1.37 -9.94
C MET A 144 8.94 2.64 -10.80
N SER A 145 9.16 2.53 -12.12
CA SER A 145 9.02 3.68 -13.02
C SER A 145 7.57 4.13 -13.19
N GLU A 146 6.63 3.19 -13.28
CA GLU A 146 5.18 3.48 -13.29
C GLU A 146 4.76 4.10 -11.95
N PHE A 147 5.26 3.59 -10.81
CA PHE A 147 5.02 4.17 -9.49
C PHE A 147 5.47 5.65 -9.41
N ILE A 148 6.69 5.95 -9.88
CA ILE A 148 7.22 7.32 -9.91
C ILE A 148 6.36 8.22 -10.81
N CYS A 149 5.94 7.73 -11.98
CA CYS A 149 5.10 8.48 -12.91
C CYS A 149 3.74 8.80 -12.30
N LEU A 150 3.08 7.80 -11.70
CA LEU A 150 1.80 7.96 -11.00
C LEU A 150 1.90 8.95 -9.83
N ALA A 151 3.00 8.92 -9.08
CA ALA A 151 3.23 9.89 -7.99
C ALA A 151 3.35 11.33 -8.54
N ARG A 152 4.22 11.53 -9.56
CA ARG A 152 4.45 12.85 -10.17
C ARG A 152 3.19 13.44 -10.80
N CYS A 153 2.41 12.62 -11.51
CA CYS A 153 1.18 13.11 -12.15
C CYS A 153 0.09 13.51 -11.15
N ASN A 154 0.20 13.07 -9.88
CA ASN A 154 -0.69 13.45 -8.78
C ASN A 154 -0.05 14.51 -7.86
N GLY A 155 0.90 15.30 -8.35
CA GLY A 155 1.42 16.49 -7.66
C GLY A 155 2.48 16.23 -6.59
N VAL A 156 3.08 15.03 -6.57
CA VAL A 156 4.09 14.67 -5.57
C VAL A 156 5.49 14.81 -6.14
N LEU A 157 6.40 15.43 -5.38
CA LEU A 157 7.82 15.45 -5.70
C LEU A 157 8.43 14.09 -5.38
N THR A 158 9.25 13.59 -6.31
CA THR A 158 9.89 12.29 -6.14
C THR A 158 11.39 12.34 -6.38
N GLU A 159 12.11 11.66 -5.49
CA GLU A 159 13.53 11.34 -5.61
C GLU A 159 13.66 9.82 -5.51
N ASP A 160 14.39 9.18 -6.42
CA ASP A 160 14.44 7.72 -6.47
C ASP A 160 15.87 7.19 -6.55
N TYR A 161 16.09 6.06 -5.87
CA TYR A 161 17.36 5.37 -5.83
C TYR A 161 17.16 3.94 -6.26
N ARG A 162 17.86 3.54 -7.33
CA ARG A 162 18.00 2.13 -7.68
C ARG A 162 19.10 1.52 -6.83
N ALA A 163 18.90 0.28 -6.40
CA ALA A 163 19.89 -0.44 -5.60
C ALA A 163 21.01 -1.03 -6.49
N THR A 164 21.63 -0.16 -7.28
CA THR A 164 22.82 -0.41 -8.10
C THR A 164 24.09 -0.30 -7.23
N SER A 165 25.28 -0.53 -7.80
CA SER A 165 26.55 -0.59 -7.07
C SER A 165 26.99 0.73 -6.43
N ASP A 166 26.49 1.85 -6.95
CA ASP A 166 26.72 3.22 -6.48
C ASP A 166 25.83 3.62 -5.29
N PHE A 167 24.75 2.88 -5.03
CA PHE A 167 23.90 3.09 -3.86
C PHE A 167 24.35 2.16 -2.72
N THR A 168 24.72 2.73 -1.58
CA THR A 168 25.29 2.01 -0.44
C THR A 168 24.30 1.82 0.70
N LEU A 169 24.54 0.80 1.53
CA LEU A 169 23.79 0.57 2.76
C LEU A 169 23.84 1.78 3.72
N LYS A 170 24.96 2.50 3.73
CA LYS A 170 25.13 3.72 4.53
C LYS A 170 24.19 4.83 4.06
N GLN A 171 24.16 5.10 2.76
CA GLN A 171 23.23 6.09 2.18
C GLN A 171 21.77 5.69 2.46
N PHE A 172 21.43 4.42 2.26
CA PHE A 172 20.08 3.94 2.59
C PHE A 172 19.70 4.21 4.05
N ARG A 173 20.62 3.93 4.99
CA ARG A 173 20.37 4.19 6.41
C ARG A 173 20.17 5.67 6.72
N GLU A 174 20.95 6.57 6.13
CA GLU A 174 20.77 8.01 6.37
C GLU A 174 19.46 8.54 5.77
N ILE A 175 19.06 8.05 4.58
CA ILE A 175 17.73 8.36 3.99
C ILE A 175 16.61 7.91 4.94
N VAL A 176 16.68 6.68 5.45
CA VAL A 176 15.68 6.13 6.37
C VAL A 176 15.64 6.92 7.67
N LYS A 177 16.79 7.23 8.26
CA LYS A 177 16.86 8.04 9.49
C LYS A 177 16.22 9.41 9.29
N HIS A 178 16.52 10.08 8.17
CA HIS A 178 15.97 11.39 7.87
C HIS A 178 14.44 11.33 7.74
N SER A 179 13.92 10.47 6.86
CA SER A 179 12.48 10.33 6.66
C SER A 179 11.75 9.95 7.95
N CYS A 180 12.26 8.98 8.72
CA CYS A 180 11.63 8.54 9.97
C CYS A 180 11.69 9.57 11.12
N SER A 181 12.62 10.53 11.06
CA SER A 181 12.74 11.63 12.03
C SER A 181 11.81 12.82 11.74
N THR A 182 11.05 12.75 10.65
CA THR A 182 10.12 13.81 10.22
C THR A 182 8.78 13.20 9.80
N SER A 183 7.81 14.05 9.47
CA SER A 183 6.53 13.65 8.88
C SER A 183 6.33 14.23 7.47
N SER A 184 7.35 14.90 6.91
CA SER A 184 7.26 15.66 5.65
C SER A 184 7.68 14.85 4.42
N GLU A 185 8.32 13.70 4.61
CA GLU A 185 8.72 12.81 3.53
C GLU A 185 8.50 11.34 3.87
N ILE A 186 8.11 10.56 2.87
CA ILE A 186 7.86 9.12 3.02
C ILE A 186 8.82 8.36 2.11
N VAL A 187 9.59 7.44 2.70
CA VAL A 187 10.35 6.45 1.94
C VAL A 187 9.46 5.25 1.61
N VAL A 188 9.28 5.00 0.31
CA VAL A 188 8.60 3.84 -0.24
C VAL A 188 9.62 2.87 -0.81
N LEU A 189 9.53 1.60 -0.42
CA LEU A 189 10.41 0.55 -0.92
C LEU A 189 9.76 -0.21 -2.07
N ASN A 190 10.55 -0.52 -3.09
CA ASN A 190 10.28 -1.62 -4.01
C ASN A 190 11.31 -2.72 -3.71
N TYR A 191 10.86 -3.89 -3.24
CA TYR A 191 11.77 -4.94 -2.77
C TYR A 191 11.27 -6.35 -3.14
N SER A 192 12.16 -7.34 -3.04
CA SER A 192 11.82 -8.75 -3.22
C SER A 192 11.50 -9.43 -1.90
N ARG A 193 10.28 -9.94 -1.75
CA ARG A 193 9.86 -10.76 -0.61
C ARG A 193 10.67 -12.04 -0.44
N LYS A 194 11.21 -12.60 -1.53
CA LYS A 194 12.03 -13.83 -1.51
C LYS A 194 13.23 -13.68 -0.59
N VAL A 195 13.89 -12.53 -0.63
CA VAL A 195 15.07 -12.24 0.22
C VAL A 195 14.69 -12.16 1.70
N LEU A 196 13.46 -11.76 2.01
CA LEU A 196 12.93 -11.74 3.37
C LEU A 196 12.37 -13.10 3.82
N GLY A 197 12.44 -14.15 2.99
CA GLY A 197 11.81 -15.45 3.25
C GLY A 197 10.29 -15.44 3.15
N GLN A 198 9.70 -14.37 2.60
CA GLN A 198 8.26 -14.20 2.48
C GLN A 198 7.73 -14.75 1.15
N THR A 199 6.47 -15.13 1.15
CA THR A 199 5.82 -15.71 -0.04
C THR A 199 5.43 -14.64 -1.06
N GLY A 200 5.81 -14.84 -2.32
CA GLY A 200 5.70 -13.84 -3.39
C GLY A 200 7.07 -13.30 -3.79
N ASP A 201 7.11 -12.27 -4.62
CA ASP A 201 8.35 -11.64 -5.08
C ASP A 201 8.31 -10.12 -4.94
N GLY A 202 8.11 -9.37 -6.03
CA GLY A 202 8.09 -7.91 -5.98
C GLY A 202 6.95 -7.38 -5.11
N HIS A 203 7.26 -6.41 -4.26
CA HIS A 203 6.29 -5.75 -3.40
C HIS A 203 6.62 -4.26 -3.23
N PHE A 204 5.60 -3.46 -2.91
CA PHE A 204 5.73 -2.08 -2.49
C PHE A 204 5.16 -1.90 -1.09
N SER A 205 5.85 -1.16 -0.23
CA SER A 205 5.34 -0.71 1.07
C SER A 205 6.18 0.47 1.57
N PRO A 206 5.61 1.40 2.34
CA PRO A 206 6.38 2.46 2.96
C PRO A 206 7.05 1.99 4.26
N ILE A 207 8.09 2.71 4.62
CA ILE A 207 8.73 2.60 5.93
C ILE A 207 7.94 3.45 6.92
N GLY A 208 7.46 2.80 7.99
CA GLY A 208 6.72 3.45 9.07
C GLY A 208 7.60 3.91 10.22
N GLY A 209 8.87 3.51 10.28
CA GLY A 209 9.75 3.88 11.38
C GLY A 209 11.09 3.17 11.35
N TYR A 210 12.01 3.63 12.20
CA TYR A 210 13.37 3.10 12.30
C TYR A 210 13.80 2.89 13.75
N HIS A 211 14.44 1.76 14.03
CA HIS A 211 14.99 1.44 15.33
C HIS A 211 16.52 1.43 15.24
N ALA A 212 17.17 2.46 15.80
CA ALA A 212 18.59 2.73 15.60
C ALA A 212 19.52 1.66 16.20
N GLU A 213 19.27 1.25 17.44
CA GLU A 213 20.19 0.34 18.15
C GLU A 213 20.21 -1.07 17.54
N ARG A 214 19.08 -1.50 17.00
CA ARG A 214 18.95 -2.80 16.31
C ARG A 214 19.04 -2.70 14.79
N ASP A 215 19.23 -1.51 14.22
CA ASP A 215 19.26 -1.27 12.77
C ASP A 215 18.08 -1.96 12.03
N MET A 216 16.86 -1.66 12.47
CA MET A 216 15.62 -2.25 11.93
C MET A 216 14.66 -1.20 11.42
N ILE A 217 13.89 -1.54 10.40
CA ILE A 217 12.81 -0.70 9.87
C ILE A 217 11.46 -1.37 10.07
N LEU A 218 10.43 -0.57 10.30
CA LEU A 218 9.05 -1.02 10.31
C LEU A 218 8.47 -0.95 8.90
N LEU A 219 8.13 -2.10 8.31
CA LEU A 219 7.43 -2.16 7.03
C LEU A 219 5.92 -2.11 7.26
N MET A 220 5.25 -1.09 6.69
CA MET A 220 3.80 -0.92 6.74
C MET A 220 3.13 -1.70 5.58
N ASP A 221 3.15 -3.03 5.69
CA ASP A 221 2.77 -3.94 4.60
C ASP A 221 1.28 -3.82 4.21
N VAL A 222 1.01 -3.30 3.00
CA VAL A 222 -0.35 -3.12 2.46
C VAL A 222 -1.04 -4.45 2.10
N ALA A 223 -0.30 -5.56 1.99
CA ALA A 223 -0.88 -6.91 1.87
C ALA A 223 -1.34 -7.43 3.25
N ARG A 224 -2.18 -6.66 3.94
CA ARG A 224 -2.58 -6.88 5.35
C ARG A 224 -3.30 -8.20 5.60
N PHE A 225 -3.96 -8.74 4.56
CA PHE A 225 -4.54 -10.07 4.59
C PHE A 225 -3.47 -11.18 4.70
N LYS A 226 -2.23 -10.90 4.30
CA LYS A 226 -1.11 -11.84 4.20
C LYS A 226 -0.14 -11.73 5.35
N TYR A 227 0.43 -10.54 5.55
CA TYR A 227 1.42 -10.28 6.59
C TYR A 227 1.04 -9.01 7.36
N PRO A 228 1.24 -8.97 8.70
CA PRO A 228 1.08 -7.73 9.45
C PRO A 228 2.26 -6.78 9.17
N PRO A 229 2.20 -5.51 9.63
CA PRO A 229 3.40 -4.73 9.79
C PRO A 229 4.44 -5.48 10.60
N HIS A 230 5.70 -5.33 10.23
CA HIS A 230 6.78 -6.08 10.85
C HIS A 230 8.09 -5.32 10.78
N TRP A 231 8.91 -5.55 11.80
CA TRP A 231 10.27 -5.07 11.86
C TRP A 231 11.18 -6.04 11.12
N VAL A 232 12.12 -5.50 10.34
CA VAL A 232 13.13 -6.26 9.62
C VAL A 232 14.45 -5.48 9.61
N LYS A 233 15.58 -6.20 9.59
CA LYS A 233 16.91 -5.59 9.53
C LYS A 233 17.06 -4.74 8.27
N LEU A 234 17.57 -3.52 8.43
CA LEU A 234 17.79 -2.57 7.33
C LEU A 234 18.71 -3.16 6.25
N SER A 235 19.76 -3.90 6.64
CA SER A 235 20.64 -4.63 5.73
C SER A 235 19.94 -5.69 4.87
N ARG A 236 18.98 -6.44 5.44
CA ARG A 236 18.21 -7.45 4.70
C ARG A 236 17.27 -6.83 3.68
N VAL A 237 16.66 -5.69 4.02
CA VAL A 237 15.84 -4.95 3.06
C VAL A 237 16.69 -4.36 1.94
N PHE A 238 17.89 -3.89 2.26
CA PHE A 238 18.84 -3.43 1.24
C PHE A 238 19.21 -4.55 0.26
N GLU A 239 19.51 -5.76 0.74
CA GLU A 239 19.70 -6.95 -0.11
C GLU A 239 18.45 -7.23 -0.96
N ALA A 240 17.26 -7.10 -0.38
CA ALA A 240 15.98 -7.33 -1.07
C ALA A 240 15.72 -6.33 -2.21
N MET A 241 16.23 -5.10 -2.10
CA MET A 241 16.16 -4.09 -3.17
C MET A 241 17.15 -4.37 -4.30
N ARG A 242 18.33 -4.92 -4.00
CA ARG A 242 19.40 -5.21 -4.97
C ARG A 242 19.05 -6.33 -5.95
N LEU A 243 18.06 -7.17 -5.63
CA LEU A 243 17.67 -8.29 -6.49
C LEU A 243 17.10 -7.78 -7.82
N VAL A 244 17.82 -8.10 -8.91
CA VAL A 244 17.50 -7.67 -10.28
C VAL A 244 16.16 -8.24 -10.72
N VAL A 245 15.30 -7.38 -11.26
CA VAL A 245 14.07 -7.79 -11.92
C VAL A 245 14.41 -8.30 -13.30
N LYS A 246 14.34 -9.62 -13.51
CA LYS A 246 14.74 -10.29 -14.77
C LYS A 246 14.14 -9.63 -16.02
N ALA A 247 12.86 -9.28 -15.99
CA ALA A 247 12.16 -8.69 -17.13
C ALA A 247 12.67 -7.29 -17.54
N MET A 248 13.25 -6.53 -16.60
CA MET A 248 13.71 -5.15 -16.83
C MET A 248 15.24 -5.01 -16.84
N ASN A 249 15.96 -6.08 -16.47
CA ASN A 249 17.40 -6.06 -16.22
C ASN A 249 17.86 -4.88 -15.34
N LYS A 250 17.04 -4.50 -14.35
CA LYS A 250 17.30 -3.42 -13.40
C LYS A 250 16.99 -3.89 -11.98
N PRO A 251 17.76 -3.46 -10.97
CA PRO A 251 17.39 -3.71 -9.57
C PRO A 251 16.14 -2.92 -9.21
N ARG A 252 15.58 -3.28 -8.06
CA ARG A 252 14.54 -2.48 -7.41
C ARG A 252 15.20 -1.32 -6.67
N GLY A 253 14.60 -0.81 -5.60
CA GLY A 253 15.11 0.39 -4.93
C GLY A 253 14.09 1.05 -4.02
N LEU A 254 14.24 2.35 -3.84
CA LEU A 254 13.34 3.17 -3.04
C LEU A 254 12.95 4.45 -3.79
N VAL A 255 11.81 5.00 -3.40
CA VAL A 255 11.32 6.31 -3.83
C VAL A 255 11.02 7.13 -2.58
N ILE A 256 11.53 8.35 -2.51
CA ILE A 256 11.20 9.34 -1.50
C ILE A 256 10.09 10.21 -2.07
N LEU A 257 8.99 10.32 -1.34
CA LEU A 257 7.82 11.13 -1.68
C LEU A 257 7.76 12.35 -0.78
N ARG A 258 7.59 13.54 -1.38
CA ARG A 258 7.41 14.81 -0.67
C ARG A 258 6.24 15.57 -1.27
N ALA A 259 5.46 16.25 -0.44
CA ALA A 259 4.51 17.23 -0.95
C ALA A 259 5.28 18.28 -1.78
N ALA A 260 4.76 18.63 -2.96
CA ALA A 260 5.24 19.84 -3.61
C ALA A 260 4.98 21.03 -2.66
N PRO A 261 5.89 22.02 -2.58
CA PRO A 261 5.53 23.30 -1.99
C PRO A 261 4.19 23.70 -2.60
N ALA A 262 3.24 24.13 -1.77
CA ALA A 262 2.05 24.76 -2.29
C ALA A 262 2.57 25.82 -3.27
N ALA A 263 2.30 25.66 -4.57
CA ALA A 263 2.45 26.78 -5.47
C ALA A 263 1.65 27.87 -4.77
N GLU A 264 2.31 28.96 -4.36
CA GLU A 264 1.61 30.13 -3.85
C GLU A 264 0.45 30.29 -4.80
N HIS A 265 -0.77 30.12 -4.28
CA HIS A 265 -1.96 30.30 -5.08
C HIS A 265 -1.80 31.72 -5.60
N PHE A 266 -1.35 31.86 -6.84
CA PHE A 266 -1.47 33.10 -7.59
C PHE A 266 -2.96 33.38 -7.48
N HIS A 267 -3.28 34.34 -6.62
CA HIS A 267 -4.59 34.94 -6.57
C HIS A 267 -4.77 35.55 -7.96
N LEU A 268 -5.32 34.78 -8.89
CA LEU A 268 -6.16 35.31 -9.96
C LEU A 268 -7.47 35.75 -9.28
N GLY A 269 -7.32 36.73 -8.41
CA GLY A 269 -8.38 37.40 -7.70
C GLY A 269 -8.31 38.86 -8.09
N GLU A 270 -8.66 39.16 -9.34
CA GLU A 270 -9.39 40.38 -9.71
C GLU A 270 -9.78 40.30 -11.19
N GLN A 271 -10.96 39.74 -11.46
CA GLN A 271 -11.97 40.43 -12.27
C GLN A 271 -13.34 39.75 -12.14
N MET A 272 -14.21 40.45 -11.40
CA MET A 272 -15.67 40.54 -11.49
C MET A 272 -16.49 39.27 -11.81
N GLY A 273 -17.22 38.80 -10.78
CA GLY A 273 -18.41 37.96 -10.93
C GLY A 273 -19.37 38.18 -9.76
N ALA A 274 -20.42 38.96 -10.03
CA ALA A 274 -21.68 39.26 -9.32
C ALA A 274 -21.90 38.83 -7.83
N PRO A 275 -22.57 39.67 -7.01
CA PRO A 275 -22.93 39.32 -5.64
C PRO A 275 -23.91 38.13 -5.61
N VAL A 276 -23.50 37.04 -4.97
CA VAL A 276 -24.37 35.92 -4.62
C VAL A 276 -25.38 36.42 -3.59
N ALA A 277 -26.67 36.36 -3.93
CA ALA A 277 -27.74 36.70 -3.00
C ALA A 277 -27.69 35.80 -1.74
N PRO A 278 -27.92 36.35 -0.54
CA PRO A 278 -27.91 35.55 0.68
C PRO A 278 -29.02 34.49 0.64
N ALA A 279 -28.71 33.30 1.18
CA ALA A 279 -29.67 32.21 1.32
C ALA A 279 -30.92 32.69 2.08
N PRO A 280 -32.13 32.31 1.65
CA PRO A 280 -33.35 32.69 2.34
C PRO A 280 -33.33 32.14 3.77
N GLN A 281 -33.62 33.02 4.73
CA GLN A 281 -33.81 32.67 6.14
C GLN A 281 -34.90 31.60 6.26
N PRO A 282 -34.75 30.60 7.16
CA PRO A 282 -35.78 29.59 7.35
C PRO A 282 -37.04 30.26 7.88
N CYS A 283 -38.13 30.18 7.10
CA CYS A 283 -39.44 30.59 7.57
C CYS A 283 -39.77 29.85 8.87
N CYS A 284 -40.13 30.62 9.89
CA CYS A 284 -40.68 30.14 11.15
C CYS A 284 -41.81 29.14 10.87
N TYR A 285 -41.56 27.85 11.02
CA TYR A 285 -42.64 26.89 11.22
C TYR A 285 -43.26 27.21 12.58
N SER A 286 -44.49 27.71 12.58
CA SER A 286 -45.29 27.77 13.80
C SER A 286 -45.36 26.38 14.41
N MET A 287 -45.12 26.28 15.73
CA MET A 287 -45.17 25.02 16.47
C MET A 287 -46.54 24.30 16.41
N SER A 288 -47.56 24.95 15.84
CA SER A 288 -48.88 24.36 15.58
C SER A 288 -48.89 23.37 14.41
N ALA A 289 -47.99 23.47 13.42
CA ALA A 289 -47.93 22.52 12.31
C ALA A 289 -47.35 21.14 12.71
N VAL A 290 -46.45 21.11 13.70
CA VAL A 290 -45.80 19.88 14.19
C VAL A 290 -46.74 19.07 15.11
N GLN A 291 -47.66 19.71 15.82
CA GLN A 291 -48.64 19.02 16.68
C GLN A 291 -49.84 18.43 15.91
N ALA A 292 -50.20 18.98 14.75
CA ALA A 292 -51.27 18.43 13.90
C ALA A 292 -50.87 17.12 13.19
N ALA A 293 -49.58 16.93 12.88
CA ALA A 293 -49.07 15.72 12.25
C ALA A 293 -48.93 14.53 13.22
N ARG A 294 -48.86 14.79 14.54
CA ARG A 294 -48.77 13.73 15.57
C ARG A 294 -50.12 13.19 16.05
N ARG A 295 -51.25 13.86 15.76
CA ARG A 295 -52.59 13.38 16.16
C ARG A 295 -53.32 12.52 15.11
N LYS A 296 -52.75 12.31 13.92
CA LYS A 296 -53.39 11.52 12.85
C LYS A 296 -52.94 10.05 12.75
N LYS A 297 -52.15 9.54 13.70
CA LYS A 297 -51.68 8.14 13.68
C LYS A 297 -52.23 7.20 14.76
N ASP A 298 -53.07 7.67 15.70
CA ASP A 298 -53.55 6.85 16.83
C ASP A 298 -55.05 6.49 16.82
N HIS A 299 -55.78 6.68 15.72
CA HIS A 299 -57.16 6.20 15.61
C HIS A 299 -57.38 5.36 14.35
N THR A 300 -57.02 4.07 14.44
CA THR A 300 -57.67 2.99 13.69
C THR A 300 -57.39 1.65 14.38
N ALA A 301 -57.97 1.46 15.57
CA ALA A 301 -58.09 0.14 16.20
C ALA A 301 -59.19 0.14 17.28
N THR A 302 -60.46 0.16 16.86
CA THR A 302 -61.59 -0.35 17.67
C THR A 302 -62.83 -0.58 16.79
N MET A 303 -63.24 -1.85 16.66
CA MET A 303 -64.60 -2.45 16.67
C MET A 303 -65.75 -1.78 15.90
N GLN A 304 -66.76 -2.46 15.32
CA GLN A 304 -67.19 -3.85 15.15
C GLN A 304 -68.45 -3.76 14.25
N HIS A 305 -68.67 -4.74 13.37
CA HIS A 305 -69.95 -5.43 13.20
C HIS A 305 -69.69 -6.81 12.59
#